data_AF-A0A4R4T657-F1
#
_entry.id   AF-A0A4R4T657-F1
#
_cell.length_a   1.000
_cell.length_b   1.000
_cell.length_c   1.000
_cell.angle_alpha   90.00
_cell.angle_beta   90.00
_cell.angle_gamma   90.00
#
_symmetry.space_group_name_H-M   'P 1'
#
loop_
_entity.id
_entity.type
_entity.pdbx_description
1 polymer ?
#
loop_
_entity_poly.entity_id
_entity_poly.type
_entity_poly.pdbx_seq_one_letter_code
_entity_poly.pdbx_strand_id
1 'polypeptide(L)'
;MIRFRFELYPLDEVSPWGRDQPRLHWFGLTEGWFWLEAGGHQLLRRTRLDHRHPYVDYYLARLWEDVIVLLPDVLEPVPPDLQPFIASDPATWACDPLAFVPGGDEDAIEGDVDPDAPDHPVVTAANWHGEHYLDFGYLRNAPYLRFWRTVGDDRDEITVDWRHEDDGEIGFAAGPAVRFRVQTAAYLKAVHTLDRDLMTAMRQRVEELERGGGPPGVDLDLPGLRREHEDRARRLALNLNRSPNTNWDAVRQGARRLLSDARRPSPNRSGP
;
A
#
# COMPACT_ATOMS: atom_id res chain seq x y z
N MET A 1 -9.42 -13.17 10.88
CA MET A 1 -9.15 -13.69 9.51
C MET A 1 -8.99 -12.50 8.56
N ILE A 2 -8.14 -12.63 7.54
CA ILE A 2 -7.93 -11.63 6.48
C ILE A 2 -8.09 -12.29 5.10
N ARG A 3 -8.71 -11.59 4.14
CA ARG A 3 -8.87 -12.03 2.75
C ARG A 3 -8.95 -10.83 1.80
N PHE A 4 -8.12 -10.82 0.76
CA PHE A 4 -8.32 -9.96 -0.40
C PHE A 4 -9.38 -10.61 -1.32
N ARG A 5 -10.30 -9.81 -1.82
CA ARG A 5 -11.42 -10.27 -2.64
C ARG A 5 -11.49 -9.43 -3.91
N PHE A 6 -11.86 -10.07 -5.00
CA PHE A 6 -12.04 -9.39 -6.26
C PHE A 6 -13.04 -10.12 -7.16
N GLU A 7 -13.52 -9.40 -8.15
CA GLU A 7 -14.30 -9.89 -9.28
C GLU A 7 -13.84 -9.13 -10.52
N LEU A 8 -13.38 -9.84 -11.56
CA LEU A 8 -12.94 -9.21 -12.81
C LEU A 8 -14.13 -9.04 -13.75
N TYR A 9 -14.15 -7.94 -14.50
CA TYR A 9 -15.18 -7.71 -15.52
C TYR A 9 -15.20 -8.82 -16.57
N PRO A 10 -16.36 -9.20 -17.12
CA PRO A 10 -16.40 -10.06 -18.31
C PRO A 10 -15.40 -9.60 -19.37
N LEU A 11 -14.75 -10.53 -20.07
CA LEU A 11 -13.64 -10.21 -20.97
C LEU A 11 -14.07 -9.26 -22.12
N ASP A 12 -15.32 -9.35 -22.56
CA ASP A 12 -15.94 -8.49 -23.57
C ASP A 12 -16.36 -7.12 -23.04
N GLU A 13 -16.37 -6.92 -21.72
CA GLU A 13 -16.63 -5.64 -21.06
C GLU A 13 -15.34 -4.90 -20.66
N VAL A 14 -14.16 -5.50 -20.86
CA VAL A 14 -12.87 -4.86 -20.55
C VAL A 14 -12.60 -3.70 -21.51
N SER A 15 -12.28 -2.54 -20.94
CA SER A 15 -11.95 -1.33 -21.68
C SER A 15 -10.60 -1.46 -22.39
N PRO A 16 -10.52 -1.27 -23.72
CA PRO A 16 -9.23 -1.17 -24.40
C PRO A 16 -8.55 0.15 -24.06
N TRP A 17 -7.22 0.14 -24.13
CA TRP A 17 -6.37 1.29 -23.82
C TRP A 17 -5.91 2.01 -25.08
N GLY A 18 -5.85 3.34 -25.03
CA GLY A 18 -5.49 4.17 -26.17
C GLY A 18 -6.72 4.64 -26.96
N ARG A 19 -6.63 5.85 -27.53
CA ARG A 19 -7.73 6.47 -28.28
C ARG A 19 -7.75 6.02 -29.74
N ASP A 20 -6.71 6.39 -30.49
CA ASP A 20 -6.66 6.16 -31.95
C ASP A 20 -6.20 4.75 -32.31
N GLN A 21 -5.52 4.07 -31.38
CA GLN A 21 -5.07 2.68 -31.50
C GLN A 21 -5.43 1.93 -30.22
N PRO A 22 -6.70 1.52 -30.07
CA PRO A 22 -7.13 0.77 -28.89
C PRO A 22 -6.38 -0.55 -28.81
N ARG A 23 -5.83 -0.86 -27.64
CA ARG A 23 -5.00 -2.02 -27.36
C ARG A 23 -5.43 -2.71 -26.07
N LEU A 24 -5.34 -4.04 -26.04
CA LEU A 24 -5.43 -4.79 -24.79
C LEU A 24 -4.04 -5.05 -24.23
N HIS A 25 -3.88 -4.77 -22.95
CA HIS A 25 -2.65 -5.01 -22.18
C HIS A 25 -2.98 -5.84 -20.95
N TRP A 26 -1.98 -6.55 -20.41
CA TRP A 26 -2.17 -7.42 -19.24
C TRP A 26 -2.81 -6.67 -18.07
N PHE A 27 -2.34 -5.45 -17.81
CA PHE A 27 -2.87 -4.59 -16.75
C PHE A 27 -4.36 -4.27 -16.96
N GLY A 28 -4.76 -3.90 -18.18
CA GLY A 28 -6.15 -3.59 -18.52
C GLY A 28 -7.09 -4.77 -18.33
N LEU A 29 -6.62 -5.99 -18.61
CA LEU A 29 -7.39 -7.22 -18.41
C LEU A 29 -7.74 -7.54 -16.94
N THR A 30 -7.14 -6.81 -16.00
CA THR A 30 -7.44 -6.91 -14.56
C THR A 30 -8.50 -5.91 -14.09
N GLU A 31 -9.17 -5.20 -15.01
CA GLU A 31 -10.31 -4.34 -14.69
C GLU A 31 -11.41 -5.12 -13.96
N GLY A 32 -11.90 -4.55 -12.86
CA GLY A 32 -12.75 -5.27 -11.93
C GLY A 32 -13.05 -4.51 -10.64
N TRP A 33 -13.72 -5.22 -9.75
CA TRP A 33 -14.02 -4.76 -8.40
C TRP A 33 -13.14 -5.46 -7.37
N PHE A 34 -12.72 -4.75 -6.31
CA PHE A 34 -12.00 -5.37 -5.20
C PHE A 34 -12.31 -4.76 -3.84
N TRP A 35 -12.09 -5.58 -2.79
CA TRP A 35 -12.22 -5.20 -1.40
C TRP A 35 -11.38 -6.10 -0.48
N LEU A 36 -11.31 -5.74 0.80
CA LEU A 36 -10.57 -6.49 1.81
C LEU A 36 -11.46 -6.83 3.00
N GLU A 37 -11.57 -8.12 3.31
CA GLU A 37 -12.25 -8.62 4.50
C GLU A 37 -11.21 -8.87 5.60
N ALA A 38 -11.26 -8.12 6.70
CA ALA A 38 -10.28 -8.28 7.76
C ALA A 38 -10.82 -7.79 9.11
N GLY A 39 -10.55 -8.53 10.19
CA GLY A 39 -10.98 -8.14 11.54
C GLY A 39 -12.50 -8.03 11.74
N GLY A 40 -13.32 -8.65 10.87
CA GLY A 40 -14.78 -8.47 10.87
C GLY A 40 -15.25 -7.24 10.10
N HIS A 41 -14.34 -6.50 9.47
CA HIS A 41 -14.63 -5.35 8.62
C HIS A 41 -14.54 -5.70 7.14
N GLN A 42 -15.31 -4.99 6.32
CA GLN A 42 -15.14 -4.92 4.88
C GLN A 42 -14.52 -3.57 4.54
N LEU A 43 -13.18 -3.56 4.47
CA LEU A 43 -12.43 -2.38 4.04
C LEU A 43 -12.65 -2.18 2.53
N LEU A 44 -12.58 -0.94 2.08
CA LEU A 44 -12.80 -0.53 0.67
C LEU A 44 -14.23 -0.75 0.12
N ARG A 45 -15.17 -1.23 0.93
CA ARG A 45 -16.59 -1.20 0.58
C ARG A 45 -17.13 0.21 0.75
N ARG A 46 -17.67 0.80 -0.33
CA ARG A 46 -18.25 2.13 -0.37
C ARG A 46 -19.72 2.13 0.09
N THR A 47 -20.16 3.19 0.76
CA THR A 47 -21.52 3.30 1.33
C THR A 47 -22.40 4.36 0.68
N ARG A 48 -21.80 5.32 -0.06
CA ARG A 48 -22.50 6.46 -0.67
C ARG A 48 -22.61 6.41 -2.18
N LEU A 49 -22.10 5.35 -2.80
CA LEU A 49 -22.30 5.11 -4.22
C LEU A 49 -23.53 4.23 -4.42
N ASP A 50 -24.53 4.73 -5.13
CA ASP A 50 -25.67 3.96 -5.59
C ASP A 50 -25.26 3.13 -6.82
N HIS A 51 -24.39 2.16 -6.58
CA HIS A 51 -23.89 1.23 -7.59
C HIS A 51 -24.16 -0.21 -7.15
N ARG A 52 -24.47 -1.05 -8.16
CA ARG A 52 -24.69 -2.49 -7.97
C ARG A 52 -23.49 -3.17 -7.29
N HIS A 53 -22.28 -2.68 -7.56
CA HIS A 53 -21.04 -3.12 -6.95
C HIS A 53 -20.49 -2.02 -6.04
N PRO A 54 -20.69 -2.11 -4.70
CA PRO A 54 -20.29 -1.07 -3.76
C PRO A 54 -18.80 -1.19 -3.40
N TYR A 55 -17.94 -1.54 -4.34
CA TYR A 55 -16.53 -1.83 -4.12
C TYR A 55 -15.66 -0.90 -4.95
N VAL A 56 -14.34 -0.94 -4.71
CA VAL A 56 -13.41 -0.19 -5.55
C VAL A 56 -13.44 -0.78 -6.95
N ASP A 57 -13.75 0.06 -7.92
CA ASP A 57 -13.85 -0.27 -9.33
C ASP A 57 -12.60 0.25 -10.04
N TYR A 58 -11.62 -0.63 -10.24
CA TYR A 58 -10.31 -0.28 -10.76
C TYR A 58 -9.51 -1.52 -11.18
N TYR A 59 -8.36 -1.32 -11.82
CA TYR A 59 -7.46 -2.39 -12.20
C TYR A 59 -6.86 -3.08 -10.96
N LEU A 60 -7.24 -4.34 -10.74
CA LEU A 60 -6.77 -5.15 -9.61
C LEU A 60 -5.25 -5.33 -9.60
N ALA A 61 -4.60 -5.22 -10.77
CA ALA A 61 -3.16 -5.24 -10.88
C ALA A 61 -2.46 -4.23 -9.97
N ARG A 62 -3.02 -3.03 -9.72
CA ARG A 62 -2.40 -2.07 -8.78
C ARG A 62 -2.38 -2.59 -7.36
N LEU A 63 -3.54 -3.01 -6.84
CA LEU A 63 -3.62 -3.59 -5.50
C LEU A 63 -2.67 -4.80 -5.37
N TRP A 64 -2.68 -5.70 -6.35
CA TRP A 64 -1.81 -6.89 -6.30
C TRP A 64 -0.33 -6.51 -6.33
N GLU A 65 0.09 -5.60 -7.21
CA GLU A 65 1.49 -5.12 -7.29
C GLU A 65 1.94 -4.53 -5.95
N ASP A 66 1.14 -3.63 -5.37
CA ASP A 66 1.48 -2.97 -4.11
C ASP A 66 1.56 -3.98 -2.96
N VAL A 67 0.59 -4.89 -2.87
CA VAL A 67 0.57 -5.94 -1.84
C VAL A 67 1.82 -6.83 -1.91
N ILE A 68 2.22 -7.28 -3.10
CA ILE A 68 3.38 -8.18 -3.22
C ILE A 68 4.71 -7.43 -3.09
N VAL A 69 4.76 -6.15 -3.46
CA VAL A 69 5.97 -5.31 -3.32
C VAL A 69 6.20 -4.99 -1.85
N LEU A 70 5.14 -4.63 -1.13
CA LEU A 70 5.20 -4.28 0.30
C LEU A 70 5.39 -5.50 1.21
N LEU A 71 5.08 -6.71 0.73
CA LEU A 71 5.08 -7.92 1.56
C LEU A 71 6.36 -8.16 2.37
N PRO A 72 7.59 -8.03 1.82
CA PRO A 72 8.81 -8.26 2.60
C PRO A 72 8.91 -7.31 3.79
N ASP A 73 8.57 -6.04 3.59
CA ASP A 73 8.63 -5.00 4.60
C ASP A 73 7.54 -5.22 5.68
N VAL A 74 6.34 -5.68 5.29
CA VAL A 74 5.32 -6.11 6.26
C VAL A 74 5.81 -7.27 7.13
N LEU A 75 6.60 -8.18 6.56
CA LEU A 75 7.10 -9.35 7.28
C LEU A 75 8.31 -9.06 8.16
N GLU A 76 8.94 -7.90 8.02
CA GLU A 76 9.99 -7.45 8.92
C GLU A 76 9.40 -7.19 10.32
N PRO A 77 9.87 -7.89 11.37
CA PRO A 77 9.41 -7.64 12.72
C PRO A 77 9.79 -6.23 13.19
N VAL A 78 8.78 -5.48 13.60
CA VAL A 78 8.98 -4.17 14.23
C VAL A 78 9.55 -4.34 15.64
N PRO A 79 10.64 -3.63 15.99
CA PRO A 79 11.16 -3.57 17.36
C PRO A 79 10.07 -3.09 18.35
N PRO A 80 9.91 -3.75 19.52
CA PRO A 80 8.84 -3.43 20.47
C PRO A 80 8.80 -1.96 20.90
N ASP A 81 9.96 -1.32 21.01
CA ASP A 81 10.09 0.08 21.42
C ASP A 81 9.63 1.09 20.36
N LEU A 82 9.48 0.66 19.10
CA LEU A 82 9.01 1.48 17.98
C LEU A 82 7.53 1.33 17.69
N GLN A 83 6.85 0.35 18.28
CA GLN A 83 5.42 0.15 18.06
C GLN A 83 4.57 1.41 18.36
N PRO A 84 4.83 2.19 19.43
CA PRO A 84 4.10 3.44 19.66
C PRO A 84 4.27 4.47 18.53
N PHE A 85 5.48 4.57 17.96
CA PHE A 85 5.77 5.46 16.83
C PHE A 85 5.03 5.02 15.57
N ILE A 86 5.08 3.74 15.26
CA ILE A 86 4.47 3.17 14.05
C ILE A 86 2.94 3.29 14.11
N ALA A 87 2.39 3.14 15.31
CA ALA A 87 0.98 3.32 15.59
C ALA A 87 0.53 4.80 15.62
N SER A 88 1.46 5.76 15.66
CA SER A 88 1.18 7.18 15.81
C SER A 88 0.58 7.79 14.54
N ASP A 89 -0.11 8.91 14.74
CA ASP A 89 -0.62 9.76 13.68
C ASP A 89 0.42 10.84 13.34
N PRO A 90 0.84 11.03 12.07
CA PRO A 90 1.76 12.09 11.69
C PRO A 90 1.32 13.48 12.15
N ALA A 91 0.01 13.73 12.22
CA ALA A 91 -0.54 15.01 12.71
C ALA A 91 -0.22 15.27 14.20
N THR A 92 0.26 14.27 14.94
CA THR A 92 0.63 14.37 16.36
C THR A 92 2.13 14.49 16.60
N TRP A 93 2.94 14.50 15.53
CA TRP A 93 4.39 14.61 15.66
C TRP A 93 4.82 16.00 16.14
N ALA A 94 5.88 16.03 16.95
CA ALA A 94 6.38 17.23 17.59
C ALA A 94 7.13 18.19 16.65
N CYS A 95 7.55 17.70 15.48
CA CYS A 95 8.18 18.50 14.44
C CYS A 95 7.79 18.00 13.05
N ASP A 96 7.87 18.89 12.08
CA ASP A 96 7.69 18.58 10.66
C ASP A 96 8.96 17.91 10.10
N PRO A 97 8.88 16.68 9.55
CA PRO A 97 10.01 16.03 8.90
C PRO A 97 10.62 16.85 7.75
N LEU A 98 9.82 17.66 7.06
CA LEU A 98 10.29 18.47 5.92
C LEU A 98 11.29 19.54 6.35
N ALA A 99 11.26 19.98 7.62
CA ALA A 99 12.26 20.89 8.18
C ALA A 99 13.68 20.28 8.25
N PHE A 100 13.84 18.99 7.94
CA PHE A 100 15.10 18.27 7.96
C PHE A 100 15.53 17.77 6.57
N VAL A 101 14.77 18.08 5.51
CA VAL A 101 15.12 17.75 4.14
C VAL A 101 16.07 18.83 3.59
N PRO A 102 17.30 18.46 3.16
CA PRO A 102 18.22 19.42 2.54
C PRO A 102 17.57 20.07 1.30
N GLY A 103 17.57 21.40 1.22
CA GLY A 103 17.02 22.13 0.06
C GLY A 103 15.54 22.54 0.17
N GLY A 104 14.91 22.41 1.33
CA GLY A 104 13.53 22.87 1.56
C GLY A 104 13.36 24.39 1.72
N ASP A 105 14.45 25.14 1.85
CA ASP A 105 14.45 26.61 1.72
C ASP A 105 14.66 26.96 0.24
N GLU A 106 13.79 27.78 -0.35
CA GLU A 106 13.91 28.28 -1.73
C GLU A 106 15.26 28.99 -2.01
N ASP A 107 16.03 29.32 -0.96
CA ASP A 107 17.34 29.99 -1.01
C ASP A 107 18.55 29.03 -0.88
N ALA A 108 18.33 27.71 -0.76
CA ALA A 108 19.43 26.75 -0.68
C ALA A 108 20.11 26.59 -2.05
N ILE A 109 21.38 26.99 -2.14
CA ILE A 109 22.21 26.85 -3.33
C ILE A 109 22.27 25.36 -3.72
N GLU A 110 21.64 25.01 -4.85
CA GLU A 110 21.81 23.72 -5.54
C GLU A 110 23.32 23.51 -5.79
N GLY A 111 23.98 22.68 -4.98
CA GLY A 111 25.40 22.42 -5.22
C GLY A 111 26.16 21.56 -4.22
N ASP A 112 25.66 21.30 -3.02
CA ASP A 112 26.46 20.64 -1.97
C ASP A 112 25.70 19.55 -1.18
N VAL A 113 24.68 18.94 -1.80
CA VAL A 113 24.02 17.76 -1.24
C VAL A 113 24.74 16.53 -1.78
N ASP A 114 25.53 15.88 -0.93
CA ASP A 114 26.08 14.55 -1.19
C ASP A 114 24.92 13.55 -1.30
N PRO A 115 24.64 12.97 -2.48
CA PRO A 115 23.55 12.02 -2.66
C PRO A 115 23.77 10.70 -1.88
N ASP A 116 25.01 10.43 -1.46
CA ASP A 116 25.36 9.24 -0.68
C ASP A 116 25.34 9.50 0.84
N ALA A 117 25.10 10.75 1.28
CA ALA A 117 24.95 11.06 2.69
C ALA A 117 23.65 10.44 3.25
N PRO A 118 23.69 9.80 4.44
CA PRO A 118 22.49 9.25 5.03
C PRO A 118 21.50 10.37 5.38
N ASP A 119 20.22 10.13 5.09
CA ASP A 119 19.14 11.03 5.48
C ASP A 119 19.18 11.36 6.97
N HIS A 120 18.70 12.56 7.30
CA HIS A 120 18.51 12.94 8.70
C HIS A 120 17.57 11.92 9.38
N PRO A 121 17.84 11.43 10.62
CA PRO A 121 17.06 10.36 11.24
C PRO A 121 15.54 10.63 11.33
N VAL A 122 15.13 11.89 11.45
CA VAL A 122 13.70 12.28 11.41
C VAL A 122 13.08 11.99 10.04
N VAL A 123 13.78 12.30 8.96
CA VAL A 123 13.37 11.99 7.59
C VAL A 123 13.33 10.48 7.41
N THR A 124 14.35 9.75 7.87
CA THR A 124 14.35 8.27 7.83
C THR A 124 13.14 7.66 8.54
N ALA A 125 12.79 8.15 9.74
CA ALA A 125 11.65 7.66 10.48
C ALA A 125 10.31 8.01 9.80
N ALA A 126 10.19 9.22 9.26
CA ALA A 126 9.02 9.66 8.53
C ALA A 126 8.84 8.90 7.21
N ASN A 127 9.92 8.67 6.46
CA ASN A 127 9.94 7.85 5.25
C ASN A 127 9.52 6.42 5.57
N TRP A 128 10.08 5.81 6.62
CA TRP A 128 9.61 4.49 7.07
C TRP A 128 8.09 4.51 7.32
N HIS A 129 7.57 5.50 8.05
CA HIS A 129 6.13 5.58 8.34
C HIS A 129 5.26 5.80 7.10
N GLY A 130 5.79 6.53 6.12
CA GLY A 130 5.17 6.88 4.84
C GLY A 130 5.35 5.83 3.74
N GLU A 131 6.30 4.90 3.81
CA GLU A 131 6.50 3.89 2.76
C GLU A 131 5.81 2.56 3.09
N HIS A 132 5.37 2.37 4.34
CA HIS A 132 4.83 1.09 4.82
C HIS A 132 3.30 0.96 4.72
N TYR A 133 2.66 1.63 3.74
CA TYR A 133 1.21 1.56 3.51
C TYR A 133 0.87 1.11 2.08
N LEU A 134 -0.32 0.55 1.88
CA LEU A 134 -0.84 0.27 0.54
C LEU A 134 -1.30 1.56 -0.11
N ASP A 135 -0.68 1.90 -1.23
CA ASP A 135 -1.00 3.10 -1.98
C ASP A 135 -2.38 2.98 -2.65
N PHE A 136 -3.26 3.91 -2.31
CA PHE A 136 -4.57 4.07 -2.93
C PHE A 136 -4.71 5.42 -3.61
N GLY A 137 -3.62 6.12 -3.93
CA GLY A 137 -3.62 7.46 -4.54
C GLY A 137 -4.31 7.53 -5.90
N TYR A 138 -4.54 6.39 -6.56
CA TYR A 138 -5.39 6.28 -7.76
C TYR A 138 -6.90 6.37 -7.46
N LEU A 139 -7.30 6.37 -6.18
CA LEU A 139 -8.68 6.54 -5.73
C LEU A 139 -8.92 7.97 -5.26
N ARG A 140 -10.12 8.48 -5.58
CA ARG A 140 -10.64 9.69 -4.94
C ARG A 140 -10.92 9.39 -3.45
N ASN A 141 -10.53 10.31 -2.57
CA ASN A 141 -10.58 10.15 -1.11
C ASN A 141 -9.94 8.83 -0.65
N ALA A 142 -8.66 8.67 -1.01
CA ALA A 142 -7.90 7.46 -0.77
C ALA A 142 -7.79 7.16 0.74
N PRO A 143 -8.17 5.95 1.18
CA PRO A 143 -7.92 5.53 2.55
C PRO A 143 -6.43 5.22 2.75
N TYR A 144 -5.98 5.26 3.99
CA TYR A 144 -4.68 4.79 4.41
C TYR A 144 -4.80 3.39 5.01
N LEU A 145 -3.94 2.47 4.57
CA LEU A 145 -3.91 1.10 5.07
C LEU A 145 -2.47 0.66 5.33
N ARG A 146 -2.06 0.70 6.59
CA ARG A 146 -0.71 0.31 7.04
C ARG A 146 -0.70 -1.09 7.63
N PHE A 147 0.40 -1.80 7.41
CA PHE A 147 0.66 -3.10 8.01
C PHE A 147 1.99 -3.07 8.75
N TRP A 148 2.06 -3.77 9.89
CA TRP A 148 3.35 -4.08 10.50
C TRP A 148 3.28 -5.36 11.33
N ARG A 149 4.38 -6.12 11.34
CA ARG A 149 4.51 -7.34 12.12
C ARG A 149 5.04 -7.07 13.51
N THR A 150 4.45 -7.74 14.49
CA THR A 150 4.95 -7.83 15.86
C THR A 150 5.18 -9.27 16.22
N VAL A 151 6.39 -9.57 16.73
CA VAL A 151 6.77 -10.88 17.24
C VAL A 151 7.04 -10.77 18.73
N GLY A 152 6.49 -11.69 19.51
CA GLY A 152 6.77 -11.88 20.93
C GLY A 152 6.71 -13.36 21.28
N ASP A 153 6.95 -13.71 22.55
CA ASP A 153 7.20 -15.09 23.00
C ASP A 153 6.16 -16.11 22.50
N ASP A 154 4.87 -15.75 22.49
CA ASP A 154 3.76 -16.61 22.04
C ASP A 154 2.92 -15.98 20.90
N ARG A 155 3.40 -14.91 20.25
CA ARG A 155 2.59 -14.15 19.27
C ARG A 155 3.40 -13.74 18.06
N ASP A 156 2.87 -14.04 16.88
CA ASP A 156 3.35 -13.56 15.59
C ASP A 156 2.17 -13.02 14.79
N GLU A 157 2.00 -11.70 14.83
CA GLU A 157 0.81 -11.03 14.33
C GLU A 157 1.17 -9.84 13.44
N ILE A 158 0.37 -9.65 12.38
CA ILE A 158 0.32 -8.42 11.61
C ILE A 158 -0.77 -7.53 12.20
N THR A 159 -0.41 -6.31 12.57
CA THR A 159 -1.39 -5.26 12.84
C THR A 159 -1.78 -4.60 11.53
N VAL A 160 -3.08 -4.42 11.34
CA VAL A 160 -3.66 -3.67 10.21
C VAL A 160 -4.24 -2.39 10.77
N ASP A 161 -3.75 -1.25 10.29
CA ASP A 161 -4.25 0.08 10.66
C ASP A 161 -4.89 0.71 9.43
N TRP A 162 -6.22 0.82 9.47
CA TRP A 162 -7.03 1.44 8.44
C TRP A 162 -7.48 2.82 8.92
N ARG A 163 -7.35 3.81 8.05
CA ARG A 163 -7.83 5.16 8.28
C ARG A 163 -8.42 5.74 7.01
N HIS A 164 -9.44 6.57 7.12
CA HIS A 164 -9.89 7.40 6.01
C HIS A 164 -10.53 8.68 6.54
N GLU A 165 -10.57 9.69 5.71
CA GLU A 165 -11.33 10.91 5.99
C GLU A 165 -12.76 10.76 5.46
N ASP A 166 -13.70 11.44 6.12
CA ASP A 166 -15.05 11.59 5.60
C ASP A 166 -15.16 12.96 4.93
N ASP A 167 -15.08 12.97 3.60
CA ASP A 167 -15.22 14.17 2.77
C ASP A 167 -16.69 14.50 2.43
N GLY A 168 -17.64 13.73 2.97
CA GLY A 168 -19.08 13.86 2.68
C GLY A 168 -19.52 13.25 1.36
N GLU A 169 -18.62 12.95 0.43
CA GLU A 169 -18.94 12.40 -0.90
C GLU A 169 -18.66 10.89 -0.97
N ILE A 170 -17.50 10.47 -0.52
CA ILE A 170 -17.07 9.06 -0.51
C ILE A 170 -17.09 8.57 0.92
N GLY A 171 -17.95 7.59 1.19
CA GLY A 171 -18.03 6.90 2.48
C GLY A 171 -17.57 5.45 2.36
N PHE A 172 -16.97 4.92 3.43
CA PHE A 172 -16.62 3.51 3.56
C PHE A 172 -17.48 2.83 4.63
N ALA A 173 -17.61 1.50 4.53
CA ALA A 173 -18.41 0.70 5.47
C ALA A 173 -17.68 0.48 6.81
N ALA A 174 -16.36 0.46 6.80
CA ALA A 174 -15.56 0.49 8.02
C ALA A 174 -15.57 1.89 8.63
N GLY A 175 -15.38 1.98 9.95
CA GLY A 175 -15.23 3.27 10.62
C GLY A 175 -13.99 4.05 10.15
N PRO A 176 -13.92 5.37 10.45
CA PRO A 176 -12.86 6.27 9.98
C PRO A 176 -11.47 5.89 10.47
N ALA A 177 -11.37 5.18 11.59
CA ALA A 177 -10.14 4.59 12.08
C ALA A 177 -10.47 3.22 12.70
N VAL A 178 -9.95 2.14 12.10
CA VAL A 178 -10.06 0.80 12.68
C VAL A 178 -8.69 0.14 12.70
N ARG A 179 -8.38 -0.50 13.82
CA ARG A 179 -7.14 -1.23 14.01
C ARG A 179 -7.43 -2.60 14.57
N PHE A 180 -6.86 -3.62 13.97
CA PHE A 180 -7.02 -5.00 14.42
C PHE A 180 -5.77 -5.81 14.10
N ARG A 181 -5.69 -7.02 14.68
CA ARG A 181 -4.56 -7.93 14.49
C ARG A 181 -5.01 -9.19 13.77
N VAL A 182 -4.12 -9.74 12.96
CA VAL A 182 -4.28 -11.05 12.32
C VAL A 182 -2.99 -11.83 12.47
N GLN A 183 -3.08 -13.15 12.56
CA GLN A 183 -1.92 -14.03 12.61
C GLN A 183 -1.08 -13.87 11.33
N THR A 184 0.25 -13.78 11.45
CA THR A 184 1.15 -13.59 10.29
C THR A 184 0.99 -14.69 9.24
N ALA A 185 0.84 -15.94 9.68
CA ALA A 185 0.56 -17.06 8.78
C ALA A 185 -0.77 -16.88 8.01
N ALA A 186 -1.79 -16.26 8.63
CA ALA A 186 -3.06 -16.00 7.97
C ALA A 186 -2.95 -14.86 6.94
N TYR A 187 -2.14 -13.82 7.22
CA TYR A 187 -1.83 -12.77 6.26
C TYR A 187 -1.06 -13.31 5.05
N LEU A 188 0.01 -14.06 5.28
CA LEU A 188 0.77 -14.75 4.22
C LEU A 188 -0.13 -15.60 3.34
N LYS A 189 -1.00 -16.41 3.96
CA LYS A 189 -1.97 -17.23 3.23
C LYS A 189 -2.92 -16.38 2.38
N ALA A 190 -3.36 -15.23 2.87
CA ALA A 190 -4.24 -14.33 2.13
C ALA A 190 -3.53 -13.72 0.91
N VAL A 191 -2.26 -13.32 1.04
CA VAL A 191 -1.47 -12.80 -0.08
C VAL A 191 -1.19 -13.87 -1.13
N HIS A 192 -0.79 -15.08 -0.72
CA HIS A 192 -0.64 -16.21 -1.65
C HIS A 192 -1.94 -16.58 -2.36
N THR A 193 -3.07 -16.45 -1.66
CA THR A 193 -4.40 -16.71 -2.25
C THR A 193 -4.74 -15.66 -3.30
N LEU A 194 -4.53 -14.36 -3.00
CA LEU A 194 -4.72 -13.28 -3.97
C LEU A 194 -3.89 -13.51 -5.23
N ASP A 195 -2.59 -13.75 -5.06
CA ASP A 195 -1.65 -13.98 -6.16
C ASP A 195 -2.06 -15.16 -7.03
N ARG A 196 -2.27 -16.34 -6.43
CA ARG A 196 -2.68 -17.54 -7.14
C ARG A 196 -3.99 -17.33 -7.90
N ASP A 197 -5.00 -16.77 -7.24
CA ASP A 197 -6.34 -16.63 -7.81
C ASP A 197 -6.31 -15.62 -8.98
N LEU A 198 -5.57 -14.51 -8.84
CA LEU A 198 -5.38 -13.56 -9.93
C LEU A 198 -4.59 -14.17 -11.10
N MET A 199 -3.47 -14.84 -10.84
CA MET A 199 -2.68 -15.48 -11.89
C MET A 199 -3.47 -16.58 -12.60
N THR A 200 -4.33 -17.31 -11.89
CA THR A 200 -5.22 -18.31 -12.49
C THR A 200 -6.25 -17.66 -13.41
N ALA A 201 -6.94 -16.62 -12.94
CA ALA A 201 -7.92 -15.89 -13.74
C ALA A 201 -7.29 -15.24 -14.98
N MET A 202 -6.08 -14.67 -14.83
CA MET A 202 -5.35 -14.07 -15.93
C MET A 202 -4.88 -15.10 -16.95
N ARG A 203 -4.42 -16.28 -16.52
CA ARG A 203 -4.09 -17.37 -17.44
C ARG A 203 -5.30 -17.75 -18.30
N GLN A 204 -6.47 -17.89 -17.69
CA GLN A 204 -7.71 -18.22 -18.41
C GLN A 204 -8.05 -17.16 -19.45
N ARG A 205 -7.96 -15.87 -19.10
CA ARG A 205 -8.19 -14.76 -20.06
C ARG A 205 -7.22 -14.79 -21.23
N VAL A 206 -5.94 -15.02 -20.97
CA VAL A 206 -4.93 -15.12 -22.04
C VAL A 206 -5.26 -16.29 -22.97
N GLU A 207 -5.59 -17.47 -22.41
CA GLU A 207 -5.98 -18.65 -23.20
C GLU A 207 -7.29 -18.45 -23.98
N GLU A 208 -8.23 -17.66 -23.46
CA GLU A 208 -9.45 -17.27 -24.17
C GLU A 208 -9.16 -16.35 -25.35
N LEU A 209 -8.34 -15.32 -25.15
CA LEU A 209 -7.91 -14.39 -26.20
C LEU A 209 -7.10 -15.10 -27.30
N GLU A 210 -6.32 -16.12 -26.95
CA GLU A 210 -5.58 -16.94 -27.91
C GLU A 210 -6.50 -17.82 -28.78
N ARG A 211 -7.60 -18.31 -28.22
CA ARG A 211 -8.59 -19.13 -28.94
C ARG A 211 -9.57 -18.30 -29.77
N GLY A 212 -10.03 -17.18 -29.21
CA GLY A 212 -11.10 -16.36 -29.78
C GLY A 212 -10.61 -15.14 -30.57
N GLY A 213 -9.35 -14.74 -30.39
CA GLY A 213 -8.87 -13.42 -30.83
C GLY A 213 -9.31 -12.30 -29.88
N GLY A 214 -8.75 -11.11 -30.09
CA GLY A 214 -9.16 -9.91 -29.38
C GLY A 214 -10.48 -9.32 -29.91
N PRO A 215 -11.08 -8.35 -29.20
CA PRO A 215 -12.24 -7.63 -29.68
C PRO A 215 -11.98 -6.98 -31.06
N PRO A 216 -12.99 -6.89 -31.95
CA PRO A 216 -12.82 -6.29 -33.27
C PRO A 216 -12.29 -4.86 -33.18
N GLY A 217 -11.27 -4.55 -33.98
CA GLY A 217 -10.66 -3.22 -34.03
C GLY A 217 -9.73 -2.89 -32.86
N VAL A 218 -9.48 -3.84 -31.95
CA VAL A 218 -8.54 -3.69 -30.84
C VAL A 218 -7.26 -4.48 -31.13
N ASP A 219 -6.13 -3.80 -31.04
CA ASP A 219 -4.81 -4.41 -31.23
C ASP A 219 -4.42 -5.27 -30.01
N LEU A 220 -3.85 -6.44 -30.31
CA LEU A 220 -3.56 -7.49 -29.33
C LEU A 220 -2.25 -8.20 -29.66
N ASP A 221 -1.19 -7.84 -28.92
CA ASP A 221 0.09 -8.57 -28.94
C ASP A 221 0.00 -9.81 -28.04
N LEU A 222 -0.58 -10.90 -28.57
CA LEU A 222 -0.69 -12.18 -27.85
C LEU A 222 0.66 -12.71 -27.34
N PRO A 223 1.74 -12.75 -28.15
CA PRO A 223 3.06 -13.15 -27.64
C PRO A 223 3.56 -12.28 -26.49
N GLY A 224 3.39 -10.95 -26.58
CA GLY A 224 3.73 -10.03 -25.50
C GLY A 224 2.93 -10.27 -24.24
N LEU A 225 1.61 -10.45 -24.39
CA LEU A 225 0.69 -10.70 -23.29
C LEU A 225 1.04 -11.98 -22.53
N ARG A 226 1.35 -13.07 -23.24
CA ARG A 226 1.78 -14.34 -22.64
C ARG A 226 3.08 -14.17 -21.86
N ARG A 227 4.09 -13.53 -22.45
CA ARG A 227 5.38 -13.25 -21.78
C ARG A 227 5.17 -12.43 -20.51
N GLU A 228 4.38 -11.35 -20.59
CA GLU A 228 4.09 -10.51 -19.43
C GLU A 228 3.37 -11.31 -18.33
N HIS A 229 2.41 -12.17 -18.69
CA HIS A 229 1.73 -13.02 -17.71
C HIS A 229 2.69 -13.99 -17.01
N GLU A 230 3.55 -14.67 -17.76
CA GLU A 230 4.54 -15.59 -17.21
C GLU A 230 5.53 -14.87 -16.28
N ASP A 231 5.97 -13.66 -16.66
CA ASP A 231 6.85 -12.82 -15.84
C ASP A 231 6.17 -12.38 -14.54
N ARG A 232 4.92 -11.92 -14.63
CA ARG A 232 4.12 -11.49 -13.49
C ARG A 232 3.86 -12.63 -12.50
N ALA A 233 3.59 -13.84 -13.00
CA ALA A 233 3.37 -15.02 -12.16
C ALA A 233 4.58 -15.43 -11.29
N ARG A 234 5.78 -14.89 -11.56
CA ARG A 234 6.98 -15.13 -10.75
C ARG A 234 7.24 -14.03 -9.71
N ARG A 235 6.55 -12.88 -9.79
CA ARG A 235 6.87 -11.70 -8.98
C ARG A 235 6.72 -11.91 -7.48
N LEU A 236 5.69 -12.62 -7.02
CA LEU A 236 5.53 -12.89 -5.59
C LEU A 236 6.73 -13.65 -5.02
N ALA A 237 7.19 -14.70 -5.70
CA ALA A 237 8.35 -15.47 -5.28
C ALA A 237 9.63 -14.62 -5.29
N LEU A 238 9.81 -13.75 -6.29
CA LEU A 238 10.94 -12.81 -6.35
C LEU A 238 10.93 -11.82 -5.18
N ASN A 239 9.77 -11.23 -4.86
CA ASN A 239 9.65 -10.29 -3.75
C ASN A 239 9.89 -10.98 -2.41
N LEU A 240 9.37 -12.19 -2.19
CA LEU A 240 9.61 -12.96 -0.95
C LEU A 240 11.08 -13.29 -0.70
N ASN A 241 11.92 -13.28 -1.73
CA ASN A 241 13.38 -13.47 -1.59
C ASN A 241 14.12 -12.18 -1.22
N ARG A 242 13.45 -11.02 -1.24
CA ARG A 242 14.06 -9.76 -0.81
C ARG A 242 14.16 -9.75 0.71
N SER A 243 15.28 -9.25 1.22
CA SER A 243 15.46 -8.97 2.64
C SER A 243 15.33 -7.46 2.84
N PRO A 244 14.39 -6.99 3.68
CA PRO A 244 14.35 -5.60 4.13
C PRO A 244 15.68 -5.20 4.74
N ASN A 245 16.09 -3.95 4.54
CA ASN A 245 17.35 -3.39 5.03
C ASN A 245 17.13 -2.20 5.97
N THR A 246 16.01 -2.21 6.71
CA THR A 246 15.62 -1.12 7.60
C THR A 246 16.71 -0.81 8.63
N ASN A 247 17.17 0.44 8.64
CA ASN A 247 18.06 0.94 9.67
C ASN A 247 17.25 1.30 10.93
N TRP A 248 16.94 0.29 11.74
CA TRP A 248 16.13 0.47 12.96
C TRP A 248 16.72 1.46 13.96
N ASP A 249 18.05 1.64 13.99
CA ASP A 249 18.68 2.62 14.86
C ASP A 249 18.43 4.06 14.40
N ALA A 250 18.47 4.31 13.09
CA ALA A 250 18.10 5.61 12.52
C ALA A 250 16.60 5.89 12.75
N VAL A 251 15.73 4.92 12.47
CA VAL A 251 14.28 5.03 12.73
C VAL A 251 14.02 5.35 14.21
N ARG A 252 14.72 4.67 15.12
CA ARG A 252 14.61 4.91 16.58
C ARG A 252 15.06 6.30 17.00
N GLN A 253 16.14 6.81 16.42
CA GLN A 253 16.59 8.18 16.68
C GLN A 253 15.57 9.22 16.18
N GLY A 254 15.03 9.03 14.97
CA GLY A 254 13.99 9.88 14.41
C GLY A 254 12.68 9.83 15.21
N ALA A 255 12.20 8.62 15.52
CA ALA A 255 10.99 8.39 16.29
C ALA A 255 11.02 9.08 17.66
N ARG A 256 12.17 9.08 18.36
CA ARG A 256 12.32 9.81 19.63
C ARG A 256 12.13 11.31 19.48
N ARG A 257 12.55 11.91 18.36
CA ARG A 257 12.36 13.34 18.08
C ARG A 257 10.93 13.63 17.64
N LEU A 258 10.35 12.79 16.77
CA LEU A 258 8.97 12.93 16.31
C LEU A 258 7.95 12.76 17.44
N LEU A 259 8.23 11.89 18.41
CA LEU A 259 7.35 11.63 19.56
C LEU A 259 7.73 12.42 20.82
N SER A 260 8.82 13.20 20.82
CA SER A 260 9.19 13.93 22.04
C SER A 260 8.08 14.89 22.41
N ASP A 261 7.57 14.81 23.64
CA ASP A 261 6.57 15.74 24.15
C ASP A 261 6.97 17.17 23.79
N ALA A 262 6.06 17.92 23.14
CA ALA A 262 6.12 19.38 23.02
C ALA A 262 5.97 20.08 24.40
N ARG A 263 6.38 19.43 25.49
CA ARG A 263 6.29 19.91 26.87
C ARG A 263 7.61 19.69 27.60
N ARG A 264 8.42 20.75 27.63
CA ARG A 264 9.02 21.37 28.84
C ARG A 264 10.02 22.47 28.45
N PRO A 265 10.30 23.45 29.33
CA PRO A 265 9.38 24.34 30.06
C PRO A 265 9.74 25.82 29.78
N SER A 266 8.81 26.76 29.94
CA SER A 266 9.17 28.18 30.02
C SER A 266 10.16 28.38 31.17
N PRO A 267 11.37 28.93 30.95
CA PRO A 267 12.22 29.30 32.05
C PRO A 267 11.61 30.52 32.74
N ASN A 268 11.42 30.37 34.05
CA ASN A 268 11.02 31.40 35.00
C ASN A 268 11.53 32.79 34.63
N ARG A 269 10.60 33.75 34.46
CA ARG A 269 10.89 35.15 34.82
C ARG A 269 10.77 35.25 36.34
N SER A 270 11.88 35.02 37.04
CA SER A 270 12.05 35.48 38.40
C SER A 270 12.48 36.96 38.34
N GLY A 271 11.52 37.86 38.52
CA GLY A 271 11.79 39.21 39.05
C GLY A 271 12.03 39.12 40.56
N PRO A 272 12.84 40.03 41.11
CA PRO A 272 12.28 41.31 41.53
C PRO A 272 12.76 42.51 40.69
#